data_AF-A0A256LCU4-F1
#
_entry.id   AF-A0A256LCU4-F1
#
_cell.length_a   1.000
_cell.length_b   1.000
_cell.length_c   1.000
_cell.angle_alpha   90.00
_cell.angle_beta   90.00
_cell.angle_gamma   90.00
#
_symmetry.space_group_name_H-M   'P 1'
#
loop_
_entity.id
_entity.type
_entity.pdbx_description
1 polymer ?
#
loop_
_entity_poly.entity_id
_entity_poly.type
_entity_poly.pdbx_seq_one_letter_code
_entity_poly.pdbx_strand_id
1 'polypeptide(L)'
;MASIVNLVHEAENEYGSIAKAPINCKQFVKVRSILKFKDPKIEQVDVIRILGFIERGYVATEIASICRVSLSTVQKVARQNDLKFHQIYRYEYKSNDGKHYLSASRKAMLNRFPSYLIKKTFIRYKDVQPGTFYYEKGKWNWK
;
A
#
# COMPACT_ATOMS: atom_id res chain seq x y z
N MET A 1 22.22 -33.04 -6.48
CA MET A 1 21.44 -32.15 -5.59
C MET A 1 22.19 -30.83 -5.50
N ALA A 2 21.60 -29.71 -5.92
CA ALA A 2 22.24 -28.40 -5.73
C ALA A 2 22.20 -28.08 -4.22
N SER A 3 23.36 -27.99 -3.58
CA SER A 3 23.47 -27.62 -2.17
C SER A 3 22.93 -26.20 -1.97
N ILE A 4 22.20 -25.95 -0.88
CA ILE A 4 21.74 -24.60 -0.49
C ILE A 4 22.94 -23.64 -0.44
N VAL A 5 24.10 -24.13 0.01
CA VAL A 5 25.36 -23.38 0.07
C VAL A 5 25.79 -22.89 -1.32
N ASN A 6 25.64 -23.72 -2.36
CA ASN A 6 26.00 -23.33 -3.73
C ASN A 6 25.10 -22.20 -4.25
N LEU A 7 23.80 -22.25 -3.94
CA LEU A 7 22.86 -21.18 -4.32
C LEU A 7 23.18 -19.86 -3.62
N VAL A 8 23.63 -19.90 -2.36
CA VAL A 8 24.06 -18.71 -1.63
C VAL A 8 25.33 -18.13 -2.24
N HIS A 9 26.34 -18.95 -2.52
CA HIS A 9 27.56 -18.50 -3.18
C HIS A 9 27.33 -18.00 -4.61
N GLU A 10 26.40 -18.58 -5.36
CA GLU A 10 25.98 -18.04 -6.66
C GLU A 10 25.41 -16.62 -6.52
N ALA A 11 24.60 -16.37 -5.50
CA ALA A 11 24.07 -15.04 -5.24
C ALA A 11 25.17 -14.06 -4.77
N GLU A 12 26.10 -14.50 -3.93
CA GLU A 12 27.24 -13.68 -3.51
C GLU A 12 28.16 -13.32 -4.68
N ASN A 13 28.43 -14.27 -5.57
CA ASN A 13 29.25 -14.03 -6.75
C ASN A 13 28.58 -13.06 -7.73
N GLU A 14 27.25 -13.15 -7.89
CA GLU A 14 26.50 -12.29 -8.81
C GLU A 14 26.35 -10.85 -8.27
N TYR A 15 26.08 -10.67 -6.98
CA TYR A 15 25.75 -9.36 -6.39
C TYR A 15 26.87 -8.78 -5.49
N GLY A 16 27.98 -9.49 -5.35
CA GLY A 16 29.12 -9.16 -4.48
C GLY A 16 28.88 -9.41 -2.99
N SER A 17 27.63 -9.51 -2.54
CA SER A 17 27.26 -9.99 -1.22
C SER A 17 25.77 -10.34 -1.13
N ILE A 18 25.40 -11.20 -0.17
CA ILE A 18 23.99 -11.53 0.14
C ILE A 18 23.18 -10.27 0.44
N ALA A 19 23.77 -9.31 1.17
CA ALA A 19 23.10 -8.08 1.57
C ALA A 19 22.75 -7.15 0.39
N LYS A 20 23.49 -7.25 -0.73
CA LYS A 20 23.23 -6.48 -1.95
C LYS A 20 22.28 -7.19 -2.91
N ALA A 21 22.01 -8.48 -2.70
CA ALA A 21 21.15 -9.25 -3.56
C ALA A 21 19.67 -8.82 -3.39
N PRO A 22 18.92 -8.63 -4.50
CA PRO A 22 17.50 -8.34 -4.44
C PRO A 22 16.73 -9.42 -3.66
N ILE A 23 15.71 -9.02 -2.92
CA ILE A 23 14.91 -9.95 -2.09
C ILE A 23 14.19 -11.02 -2.92
N ASN A 24 14.11 -10.84 -4.24
CA ASN A 24 13.50 -11.76 -5.21
C ASN A 24 14.53 -12.40 -6.16
N CYS A 25 15.82 -12.42 -5.81
CA CYS A 25 16.84 -13.07 -6.64
C CYS A 25 16.52 -14.58 -6.80
N LYS A 26 16.85 -15.13 -7.97
CA LYS A 26 16.45 -16.50 -8.37
C LYS A 26 16.97 -17.54 -7.39
N GLN A 27 18.17 -17.33 -6.86
CA GLN A 27 18.85 -18.20 -5.92
C GLN A 27 18.12 -18.23 -4.58
N PHE A 28 17.75 -17.09 -3.99
CA PHE A 28 17.01 -17.05 -2.73
C PHE A 28 15.58 -17.56 -2.85
N VAL A 29 14.96 -17.46 -4.03
CA VAL A 29 13.66 -18.10 -4.30
C VAL A 29 13.81 -19.63 -4.24
N LYS A 30 14.85 -20.19 -4.89
CA LYS A 30 15.15 -21.63 -4.83
C LYS A 30 15.48 -22.09 -3.42
N VAL A 31 16.30 -21.35 -2.68
CA VAL A 31 16.65 -21.67 -1.28
C VAL A 31 15.40 -21.72 -0.40
N ARG A 32 14.50 -20.73 -0.50
CA ARG A 32 13.23 -20.71 0.25
C ARG A 32 12.34 -21.91 -0.08
N SER A 33 12.29 -22.31 -1.36
CA SER A 33 11.55 -23.50 -1.80
C SER A 33 12.12 -24.79 -1.20
N ILE A 34 13.46 -24.95 -1.18
CA ILE A 34 14.12 -26.14 -0.62
C ILE A 34 13.89 -26.22 0.89
N LEU A 35 14.06 -25.10 1.59
CA LEU A 35 13.87 -25.02 3.03
C LEU A 35 12.40 -25.11 3.46
N LYS A 36 11.47 -25.14 2.51
CA LYS A 36 10.02 -25.03 2.76
C LYS A 36 9.73 -23.89 3.73
N PHE A 37 10.41 -22.76 3.55
CA PHE A 37 10.18 -21.57 4.37
C PHE A 37 8.70 -21.21 4.22
N LYS A 38 7.92 -21.49 5.27
CA LYS A 38 6.55 -21.01 5.33
C LYS A 38 6.64 -19.50 5.50
N ASP A 39 5.75 -18.77 4.82
CA ASP A 39 5.57 -17.36 5.14
C ASP A 39 5.46 -17.23 6.66
N PRO A 40 6.13 -16.22 7.27
CA PRO A 40 6.06 -16.03 8.71
C PRO A 40 4.59 -16.07 9.12
N LYS A 41 4.27 -16.91 10.12
CA LYS A 41 2.93 -16.93 10.69
C LYS A 41 2.63 -15.50 11.11
N ILE A 42 1.55 -14.94 10.57
CA ILE A 42 1.09 -13.61 10.95
C ILE A 42 0.84 -13.67 12.45
N GLU A 43 1.66 -12.98 13.23
CA GLU A 43 1.44 -12.90 14.66
C GLU A 43 0.20 -12.05 14.92
N GLN A 44 -0.48 -12.29 16.04
CA GLN A 44 -1.68 -11.51 16.40
C GLN A 44 -1.38 -10.00 16.47
N VAL A 45 -0.14 -9.64 16.82
CA VAL A 45 0.38 -8.27 16.82
C VAL A 45 0.39 -7.65 15.41
N ASP A 46 0.72 -8.44 14.37
CA ASP A 46 0.72 -7.97 12.99
C ASP A 46 -0.70 -7.70 12.49
N VAL A 47 -1.68 -8.51 12.90
CA VAL A 47 -3.09 -8.28 12.58
C VAL A 47 -3.57 -6.96 13.17
N ILE A 48 -3.32 -6.72 14.46
CA ILE A 48 -3.73 -5.47 15.13
C ILE A 48 -3.08 -4.25 14.46
N ARG A 49 -1.78 -4.34 14.12
CA ARG A 49 -1.08 -3.25 13.41
C ARG A 49 -1.68 -3.00 12.04
N ILE A 50 -1.96 -4.04 11.26
CA ILE A 50 -2.59 -3.93 9.93
C ILE A 50 -3.94 -3.22 10.05
N LEU A 51 -4.81 -3.67 10.96
CA LEU A 51 -6.14 -3.09 11.17
C LEU A 51 -6.05 -1.60 11.54
N GLY A 52 -5.17 -1.23 12.48
CA GLY A 52 -4.99 0.17 12.87
C GLY A 52 -4.51 1.08 11.73
N PHE A 53 -3.72 0.58 10.77
CA PHE A 53 -3.36 1.37 9.59
C PHE A 53 -4.47 1.45 8.55
N ILE A 54 -5.30 0.41 8.41
CA ILE A 54 -6.48 0.44 7.53
C ILE A 54 -7.46 1.52 8.01
N GLU A 55 -7.77 1.53 9.30
CA GLU A 55 -8.68 2.52 9.91
C GLU A 55 -8.16 3.94 9.78
N ARG A 56 -6.85 4.14 9.94
CA ARG A 56 -6.21 5.44 9.68
C ARG A 56 -6.28 5.84 8.22
N GLY A 57 -6.53 4.92 7.29
CA GLY A 57 -6.71 5.22 5.87
C GLY A 57 -5.43 5.17 5.04
N TYR A 58 -4.49 4.30 5.42
CA TYR A 58 -3.36 3.93 4.57
C TYR A 58 -3.79 2.96 3.46
N VAL A 59 -3.08 2.97 2.33
CA VAL A 59 -3.33 2.00 1.25
C VAL A 59 -2.62 0.68 1.52
N ALA A 60 -3.16 -0.42 0.97
CA ALA A 60 -2.66 -1.77 1.22
C ALA A 60 -1.17 -1.96 0.95
N THR A 61 -0.62 -1.32 -0.09
CA THR A 61 0.80 -1.40 -0.44
C THR A 61 1.71 -0.72 0.59
N GLU A 62 1.27 0.41 1.17
CA GLU A 62 1.99 1.10 2.23
C GLU A 62 1.97 0.27 3.51
N ILE A 63 0.81 -0.30 3.85
CA ILE A 63 0.66 -1.15 5.03
C ILE A 63 1.56 -2.39 4.91
N ALA A 64 1.58 -3.03 3.74
CA ALA A 64 2.44 -4.18 3.48
C ALA A 64 3.92 -3.84 3.72
N SER A 65 4.37 -2.68 3.24
CA SER A 65 5.73 -2.18 3.43
C SER A 65 6.03 -1.88 4.92
N ILE A 66 5.14 -1.16 5.61
CA ILE A 66 5.33 -0.75 7.02
C ILE A 66 5.32 -1.96 7.96
N CYS A 67 4.40 -2.90 7.74
CA CYS A 67 4.25 -4.11 8.55
C CYS A 67 5.20 -5.24 8.09
N ARG A 68 5.95 -5.05 7.00
CA ARG A 68 6.84 -6.07 6.41
C ARG A 68 6.14 -7.41 6.14
N VAL A 69 4.90 -7.34 5.67
CA VAL A 69 4.08 -8.49 5.29
C VAL A 69 3.75 -8.44 3.81
N SER A 70 3.34 -9.58 3.23
CA SER A 70 2.87 -9.62 1.84
C SER A 70 1.60 -8.80 1.64
N LEU A 71 1.41 -8.24 0.44
CA LEU A 71 0.18 -7.54 0.08
C LEU A 71 -1.06 -8.44 0.22
N SER A 72 -0.93 -9.73 -0.11
CA SER A 72 -2.00 -10.72 0.04
C SER A 72 -2.42 -10.89 1.50
N THR A 73 -1.48 -10.85 2.43
CA THR A 73 -1.76 -10.87 3.87
C THR A 73 -2.59 -9.67 4.30
N VAL A 74 -2.19 -8.45 3.92
CA VAL A 74 -2.95 -7.23 4.24
C VAL A 74 -4.38 -7.31 3.70
N GLN A 75 -4.53 -7.75 2.45
CA GLN A 75 -5.84 -7.93 1.82
C GLN A 75 -6.68 -9.01 2.50
N LYS A 76 -6.08 -10.12 2.92
CA LYS A 76 -6.76 -11.19 3.67
C LYS A 76 -7.29 -10.67 5.00
N VAL A 77 -6.47 -9.97 5.76
CA VAL A 77 -6.86 -9.36 7.04
C VAL A 77 -8.02 -8.37 6.84
N ALA A 78 -7.94 -7.51 5.83
CA ALA A 78 -9.02 -6.56 5.53
C ALA A 78 -10.35 -7.28 5.21
N ARG A 79 -10.31 -8.32 4.35
CA ARG A 79 -11.51 -9.12 3.99
C ARG A 79 -12.13 -9.83 5.18
N GLN A 80 -11.31 -10.40 6.07
CA GLN A 80 -11.78 -11.12 7.25
C GLN A 80 -12.49 -10.21 8.27
N ASN A 81 -12.22 -8.90 8.21
CA ASN A 81 -12.78 -7.89 9.11
C ASN A 81 -13.75 -6.93 8.39
N ASP A 82 -14.18 -7.25 7.16
CA ASP A 82 -15.01 -6.41 6.29
C ASP A 82 -14.54 -4.95 6.14
N LEU A 83 -13.22 -4.72 6.22
CA LEU A 83 -12.64 -3.41 6.05
C LEU A 83 -12.30 -3.15 4.58
N LYS A 84 -12.50 -1.90 4.15
CA LYS A 84 -12.18 -1.44 2.80
C LYS A 84 -11.06 -0.42 2.86
N PHE A 85 -10.09 -0.53 1.94
CA PHE A 85 -9.05 0.46 1.80
C PHE A 85 -9.60 1.76 1.21
N HIS A 86 -9.10 2.86 1.73
CA HIS A 86 -9.20 4.16 1.07
C HIS A 86 -8.21 4.25 -0.10
N GLN A 87 -8.39 5.25 -0.94
CA GLN A 87 -7.47 5.54 -2.04
C GLN A 87 -6.57 6.74 -1.74
N ILE A 88 -5.48 6.86 -2.51
CA ILE A 88 -4.67 8.08 -2.51
C ILE A 88 -5.37 9.12 -3.38
N TYR A 89 -5.69 10.27 -2.80
CA TYR A 89 -6.25 11.41 -3.51
C TYR A 89 -5.14 12.12 -4.28
N ARG A 90 -5.31 12.18 -5.61
CA ARG A 90 -4.31 12.70 -6.55
C ARG A 90 -4.65 14.07 -7.09
N TYR A 91 -5.87 14.51 -6.84
CA TYR A 91 -6.41 15.77 -7.34
C TYR A 91 -7.13 16.50 -6.22
N GLU A 92 -6.92 17.81 -6.16
CA GLU A 92 -7.60 18.68 -5.22
C GLU A 92 -8.17 19.92 -5.89
N TYR A 93 -9.19 20.47 -5.26
CA TYR A 93 -9.74 21.78 -5.55
C TYR A 93 -10.08 22.47 -4.23
N LYS A 94 -9.67 23.73 -4.08
CA LYS A 94 -10.03 24.59 -2.95
C LYS A 94 -10.83 25.75 -3.51
N SER A 95 -12.06 25.90 -3.04
CA SER A 95 -12.94 26.99 -3.45
C SER A 95 -12.65 28.25 -2.64
N ASN A 96 -13.10 29.39 -3.16
CA ASN A 96 -12.88 30.69 -2.52
C ASN A 96 -13.62 30.82 -1.18
N ASP A 97 -14.71 30.06 -0.98
CA ASP A 97 -15.45 29.96 0.29
C ASP A 97 -14.83 28.94 1.27
N GLY A 98 -13.61 28.47 1.00
CA GLY A 98 -12.84 27.61 1.92
C GLY A 98 -13.16 26.12 1.85
N LYS A 99 -14.08 25.67 0.99
CA LYS A 99 -14.36 24.24 0.83
C LYS A 99 -13.22 23.55 0.10
N HIS A 100 -12.86 22.35 0.58
CA HIS A 100 -11.80 21.54 0.01
C HIS A 100 -12.38 20.25 -0.56
N TYR A 101 -11.96 19.90 -1.77
CA TYR A 101 -12.42 18.74 -2.50
C TYR A 101 -11.24 17.88 -2.94
N LEU A 102 -11.35 16.58 -2.75
CA LEU A 102 -10.31 15.59 -3.07
C LEU A 102 -10.85 14.44 -3.92
N SER A 103 -10.02 13.95 -4.84
CA SER A 103 -10.36 12.76 -5.64
C SER A 103 -9.09 12.05 -6.11
N ALA A 104 -9.13 10.72 -6.21
CA ALA A 104 -8.12 9.97 -6.96
C ALA A 104 -8.32 10.04 -8.48
N SER A 105 -9.53 10.36 -8.94
CA SER A 105 -9.92 10.41 -10.35
C SER A 105 -10.04 11.85 -10.85
N ARG A 106 -9.26 12.18 -11.88
CA ARG A 106 -9.36 13.47 -12.58
C ARG A 106 -10.75 13.68 -13.18
N LYS A 107 -11.34 12.62 -13.76
CA LYS A 107 -12.68 12.65 -14.36
C LYS A 107 -13.74 13.07 -13.33
N ALA A 108 -13.69 12.52 -12.12
CA ALA A 108 -14.63 12.89 -11.06
C ALA A 108 -14.51 14.37 -10.65
N MET A 109 -13.31 14.95 -10.68
CA MET A 109 -13.11 16.39 -10.44
C MET A 109 -13.64 17.23 -11.59
N LEU A 110 -13.34 16.85 -12.84
CA LEU A 110 -13.77 17.59 -14.04
C LEU A 110 -15.30 17.63 -14.19
N ASN A 111 -16.01 16.64 -13.66
CA ASN A 111 -17.48 16.64 -13.62
C ASN A 111 -18.07 17.73 -12.71
N ARG A 112 -17.29 18.31 -11.79
CA ARG A 112 -17.73 19.37 -10.86
C ARG A 112 -17.01 20.69 -11.04
N PHE A 113 -15.74 20.66 -11.44
CA PHE A 113 -14.86 21.81 -11.39
C PHE A 113 -14.16 22.03 -12.72
N PRO A 114 -13.96 23.29 -13.14
CA PRO A 114 -13.15 23.61 -14.31
C PRO A 114 -11.72 23.06 -14.21
N SER A 115 -11.19 22.60 -15.34
CA SER A 115 -9.89 21.91 -15.41
C SER A 115 -8.72 22.72 -14.86
N TYR A 116 -8.72 24.04 -15.08
CA TYR A 116 -7.65 24.95 -14.68
C TYR A 116 -7.61 25.23 -13.16
N LEU A 117 -8.68 24.90 -12.43
CA LEU A 117 -8.74 25.04 -10.97
C LEU A 117 -8.31 23.77 -10.23
N ILE A 118 -8.22 22.64 -10.93
CA ILE A 118 -7.88 21.36 -10.32
C ILE A 118 -6.35 21.21 -10.26
N LYS A 119 -5.83 21.02 -9.05
CA LYS A 119 -4.40 20.82 -8.81
C LYS A 119 -4.09 19.33 -8.63
N LYS A 120 -2.90 18.90 -9.05
CA LYS A 120 -2.36 17.59 -8.68
C LYS A 120 -1.89 17.65 -7.22
N THR A 121 -2.17 16.60 -6.46
CA THR A 121 -1.76 16.45 -5.07
C THR A 121 -1.43 14.99 -4.76
N PHE A 122 -1.04 14.70 -3.53
CA PHE A 122 -0.87 13.36 -3.01
C PHE A 122 -1.28 13.35 -1.54
N ILE A 123 -2.56 13.06 -1.28
CA ILE A 123 -3.14 13.06 0.08
C ILE A 123 -3.68 11.67 0.38
N ARG A 124 -3.35 11.13 1.55
CA ARG A 124 -3.94 9.88 2.06
C ARG A 124 -5.18 10.22 2.88
N TYR A 125 -6.08 9.25 3.05
CA TYR A 125 -7.25 9.48 3.88
C TYR A 125 -6.92 9.89 5.32
N LYS A 126 -5.82 9.37 5.89
CA LYS A 126 -5.31 9.79 7.21
C LYS A 126 -5.05 11.29 7.31
N ASP A 127 -4.59 11.89 6.22
CA ASP A 127 -4.13 13.28 6.12
C ASP A 127 -5.25 14.23 5.63
N VAL A 128 -6.44 13.69 5.33
CA VAL A 128 -7.61 14.50 4.95
C VAL A 128 -8.10 15.28 6.16
N GLN A 129 -8.27 16.58 6.01
CA GLN A 129 -8.75 17.47 7.07
C GLN A 129 -10.26 17.28 7.30
N PRO A 130 -10.76 17.49 8.53
CA PRO A 130 -12.20 17.59 8.77
C PRO A 130 -12.83 18.70 7.91
N GLY A 131 -14.02 18.48 7.37
CA GLY A 131 -14.68 19.42 6.47
C GLY A 131 -14.31 19.28 4.99
N THR A 132 -13.39 18.37 4.65
CA THR A 132 -13.02 18.08 3.26
C THR A 132 -14.01 17.12 2.61
N PHE A 133 -14.50 17.48 1.42
CA PHE A 133 -15.24 16.59 0.55
C PHE A 133 -14.28 15.67 -0.20
N TYR A 134 -14.56 14.38 -0.26
CA TYR A 134 -13.72 13.43 -0.98
C TYR A 134 -14.52 12.46 -1.82
N TYR A 135 -14.06 12.18 -3.03
CA TYR A 135 -14.69 11.25 -3.94
C TYR A 135 -14.12 9.85 -3.75
N GLU A 136 -14.97 8.88 -3.42
CA GLU A 136 -14.62 7.46 -3.29
C GLU A 136 -15.82 6.58 -3.65
N LYS A 137 -15.55 5.42 -4.25
CA LYS A 137 -16.58 4.39 -4.55
C LYS A 137 -17.80 4.94 -5.30
N GLY A 138 -17.57 5.85 -6.25
CA GLY A 138 -18.63 6.40 -7.09
C GLY A 138 -19.40 7.59 -6.49
N LYS A 139 -19.09 8.01 -5.25
CA LYS A 139 -19.81 9.06 -4.55
C LYS A 139 -18.89 10.07 -3.87
N TRP A 140 -19.42 11.28 -3.68
CA TRP A 140 -18.79 12.30 -2.84
C TRP A 140 -19.20 12.05 -1.38
N ASN A 141 -18.21 11.99 -0.51
CA ASN A 141 -18.36 11.83 0.93
C ASN A 141 -17.83 13.08 1.63
N TRP A 142 -18.17 13.23 2.91
CA TRP A 142 -17.72 14.30 3.78
C TRP A 142 -16.93 13.66 4.92
N LYS A 143 -15.73 14.17 5.21
CA LYS A 143 -14.93 13.78 6.38
C LYS A 143 -15.19 14.66 7.61
#